data_AF-A0A2E6NYA5-F1
#
_entry.id   AF-A0A2E6NYA5-F1
#
_cell.length_a   1.000
_cell.length_b   1.000
_cell.length_c   1.000
_cell.angle_alpha   90.00
_cell.angle_beta   90.00
_cell.angle_gamma   90.00
#
_symmetry.space_group_name_H-M   'P 1'
#
loop_
_entity.id
_entity.type
_entity.pdbx_description
1 polymer ?
#
loop_
_entity_poly.entity_id
_entity_poly.type
_entity_poly.pdbx_seq_one_letter_code
_entity_poly.pdbx_strand_id
1 'polypeptide(L)'
;MVNWIIISFLIVIGFFLMIFSLSNREKILIEDLQKDSEYEFFESLDGATYYTTYGSEEGCPLILIHGLSIPSFYYKETAEALSSIGFKVYIYDHFGRGYSDRSKSDYNM
;
A
#
# COMPACT_ATOMS: atom_id res chain seq x y z
N MET A 1 -42.13 -9.21 -24.47
CA MET A 1 -40.92 -8.98 -25.30
C MET A 1 -39.85 -8.17 -24.55
N VAL A 2 -39.69 -8.39 -23.23
CA VAL A 2 -38.78 -7.61 -22.34
C VAL A 2 -38.20 -8.53 -21.25
N ASN A 3 -37.54 -9.62 -21.63
CA ASN A 3 -36.83 -10.47 -20.65
C ASN A 3 -35.34 -10.54 -20.96
N TRP A 4 -34.99 -10.64 -22.24
CA TRP A 4 -33.60 -10.71 -22.69
C TRP A 4 -32.78 -9.45 -22.36
N ILE A 5 -33.36 -8.24 -22.48
CA ILE A 5 -32.64 -7.00 -22.14
C ILE A 5 -32.33 -6.95 -20.64
N ILE A 6 -33.29 -7.30 -19.79
CA ILE A 6 -33.11 -7.31 -18.33
C ILE A 6 -32.09 -8.39 -17.94
N ILE A 7 -32.17 -9.58 -18.53
CA ILE A 7 -31.22 -10.67 -18.28
C ILE A 7 -29.81 -10.26 -18.71
N SER A 8 -29.63 -9.68 -19.90
CA SER A 8 -28.32 -9.19 -20.35
C SER A 8 -27.76 -8.12 -19.43
N PHE A 9 -28.60 -7.18 -18.97
CA PHE A 9 -28.19 -6.15 -18.02
C PHE A 9 -27.75 -6.74 -16.67
N LEU A 10 -28.49 -7.72 -16.14
CA LEU A 10 -28.13 -8.41 -14.90
C LEU A 10 -26.84 -9.22 -15.04
N ILE A 11 -26.59 -9.85 -16.20
CA ILE A 11 -25.34 -10.55 -16.48
C ILE A 11 -24.17 -9.58 -16.46
N VAL A 12 -24.31 -8.42 -17.09
CA VAL A 12 -23.27 -7.39 -17.12
C VAL A 12 -22.99 -6.87 -15.70
N ILE A 13 -24.02 -6.58 -14.90
CA ILE A 13 -23.85 -6.19 -13.49
C ILE A 13 -23.15 -7.30 -12.70
N GLY A 14 -23.61 -8.55 -12.84
CA GLY A 14 -23.02 -9.70 -12.16
C GLY A 14 -21.54 -9.88 -12.51
N PHE A 15 -21.18 -9.67 -13.78
CA PHE A 15 -19.80 -9.69 -14.24
C PHE A 15 -18.95 -8.59 -13.59
N PHE A 16 -19.45 -7.34 -13.52
CA PHE A 16 -18.75 -6.25 -12.84
C PHE A 16 -18.61 -6.49 -11.33
N LEU A 17 -19.66 -7.00 -10.66
CA LEU A 17 -19.60 -7.35 -9.25
C LEU A 17 -18.60 -8.49 -8.99
N MET A 18 -18.53 -9.46 -9.89
CA MET A 18 -17.54 -10.53 -9.84
C MET A 18 -16.12 -9.98 -9.95
N ILE A 19 -15.84 -9.12 -10.93
CA ILE A 19 -14.54 -8.44 -11.07
C ILE A 19 -14.21 -7.66 -9.81
N PHE A 20 -15.15 -6.87 -9.29
CA PHE A 20 -14.96 -6.08 -8.07
C PHE A 20 -14.59 -6.96 -6.87
N SER A 21 -15.32 -8.08 -6.67
CA SER A 21 -15.05 -9.00 -5.58
C SER A 21 -13.70 -9.71 -5.71
N LEU A 22 -13.30 -10.07 -6.93
CA LEU A 22 -12.01 -10.74 -7.20
C LEU A 22 -10.83 -9.76 -7.14
N SER A 23 -11.06 -8.49 -7.44
CA SER A 23 -10.03 -7.43 -7.42
C SER A 23 -9.90 -6.76 -6.06
N ASN A 24 -10.62 -7.24 -5.03
CA ASN A 24 -10.56 -6.66 -3.71
C ASN A 24 -9.21 -6.98 -3.02
N ARG A 25 -8.28 -6.05 -3.15
CA ARG A 25 -6.93 -6.13 -2.57
C ARG A 25 -6.92 -5.97 -1.04
N GLU A 26 -8.02 -5.59 -0.40
CA GLU A 26 -8.08 -5.47 1.07
C GLU A 26 -7.97 -6.82 1.79
N LYS A 27 -8.12 -7.93 1.06
CA LYS A 27 -7.98 -9.30 1.59
C LYS A 27 -6.56 -9.86 1.45
N ILE A 28 -5.63 -9.11 0.85
CA ILE A 28 -4.24 -9.53 0.74
C ILE A 28 -3.61 -9.54 2.13
N LEU A 29 -2.98 -10.67 2.46
CA LEU A 29 -2.23 -10.85 3.70
C LEU A 29 -0.80 -10.33 3.54
N ILE A 30 -0.21 -9.79 4.61
CA ILE A 30 1.16 -9.26 4.55
C ILE A 30 2.17 -10.36 4.27
N GLU A 31 1.94 -11.57 4.78
CA GLU A 31 2.81 -12.72 4.54
C GLU A 31 2.89 -13.09 3.05
N ASP A 32 1.88 -12.72 2.26
CA ASP A 32 1.89 -12.91 0.80
C ASP A 32 2.67 -11.79 0.09
N LEU A 33 2.71 -10.57 0.66
CA LEU A 33 3.53 -9.46 0.17
C LEU A 33 5.01 -9.64 0.51
N GLN A 34 5.33 -10.12 1.71
CA GLN A 34 6.70 -10.37 2.17
C GLN A 34 7.46 -11.41 1.34
N LYS A 35 6.75 -12.28 0.61
CA LYS A 35 7.37 -13.24 -0.32
C LYS A 35 7.93 -12.56 -1.58
N ASP A 36 7.48 -11.35 -1.88
CA ASP A 36 7.94 -10.58 -3.02
C ASP A 36 9.10 -9.67 -2.58
N SER A 37 10.24 -9.80 -3.28
CA SER A 37 11.45 -9.07 -2.97
C SER A 37 11.36 -7.56 -3.21
N GLU A 38 10.29 -7.10 -3.86
CA GLU A 38 10.02 -5.67 -4.04
C GLU A 38 9.61 -4.98 -2.72
N TYR A 39 9.13 -5.72 -1.72
CA TYR A 39 8.58 -5.15 -0.50
C TYR A 39 9.47 -5.40 0.71
N GLU A 40 9.83 -4.33 1.41
CA GLU A 40 10.57 -4.39 2.67
C GLU A 40 9.65 -4.06 3.85
N PHE A 41 9.82 -4.81 4.94
CA PHE A 41 8.98 -4.69 6.12
C PHE A 41 9.84 -4.64 7.39
N PHE A 42 9.37 -3.85 8.35
CA PHE A 42 9.89 -3.80 9.71
C PHE A 42 8.87 -4.43 10.66
N GLU A 43 9.28 -5.48 11.36
CA GLU A 43 8.43 -6.23 12.30
C GLU A 43 8.44 -5.58 13.69
N SER A 44 7.26 -5.45 14.29
CA SER A 44 7.08 -4.94 15.65
C SER A 44 6.08 -5.80 16.44
N LEU A 45 5.87 -5.48 17.72
CA LEU A 45 4.87 -6.17 18.54
C LEU A 45 3.42 -5.95 18.05
N ASP A 46 3.18 -4.84 17.34
CA ASP A 46 1.84 -4.42 16.89
C ASP A 46 1.53 -4.80 15.43
N GLY A 47 2.49 -5.46 14.76
CA GLY A 47 2.44 -5.87 13.36
C GLY A 47 3.63 -5.37 12.53
N ALA A 48 3.57 -5.63 11.23
CA ALA A 48 4.59 -5.26 10.25
C ALA A 48 4.29 -3.91 9.60
N THR A 49 5.31 -3.04 9.49
CA THR A 49 5.22 -1.80 8.72
C THR A 49 6.05 -1.88 7.44
N TYR A 50 5.42 -1.59 6.30
CA TYR A 50 6.12 -1.47 5.02
C TYR A 50 7.01 -0.23 5.01
N TYR A 51 8.19 -0.37 4.43
CA TYR A 51 9.05 0.74 4.06
C TYR A 51 9.77 0.46 2.75
N THR A 52 10.33 1.51 2.16
CA THR A 52 11.30 1.40 1.08
C THR A 52 12.31 2.54 1.18
N THR A 53 13.46 2.36 0.52
CA THR A 53 14.60 3.26 0.67
C THR A 53 15.18 3.70 -0.67
N TYR A 54 15.71 4.92 -0.69
CA TYR A 54 16.33 5.53 -1.87
C TYR A 54 17.66 6.16 -1.49
N GLY A 55 18.65 6.07 -2.37
CA GLY A 55 19.98 6.63 -2.15
C GLY A 55 20.98 5.67 -1.49
N SER A 56 22.22 6.14 -1.40
CA SER A 56 23.36 5.38 -0.84
C SER A 56 23.24 5.22 0.68
N GLU A 57 23.68 4.07 1.21
CA GLU A 57 23.75 3.81 2.66
C GLU A 57 24.64 4.81 3.43
N GLU A 58 25.59 5.47 2.75
CA GLU A 58 26.47 6.48 3.37
C GLU A 58 25.82 7.88 3.45
N GLY A 59 24.63 8.04 2.84
CA GLY A 59 23.90 9.30 2.83
C GLY A 59 23.35 9.67 4.21
N CYS A 60 23.12 10.96 4.43
CA CYS A 60 22.46 11.39 5.67
C CYS A 60 21.02 10.81 5.71
N PRO A 61 20.62 10.11 6.78
CA PRO A 61 19.32 9.47 6.84
C PRO A 61 18.21 10.52 6.95
N LEU A 62 17.18 10.37 6.11
CA LEU A 62 15.99 11.22 6.07
C LEU A 62 14.75 10.35 5.99
N ILE A 63 13.76 10.58 6.85
CA ILE A 63 12.50 9.83 6.86
C ILE A 63 11.37 10.73 6.40
N LEU A 64 10.62 10.31 5.37
CA LEU A 64 9.40 10.99 4.93
C LEU A 64 8.18 10.31 5.54
N ILE A 65 7.42 11.08 6.32
CA ILE A 65 6.22 10.63 7.01
C ILE A 65 5.00 11.15 6.24
N HIS A 66 4.13 10.24 5.80
CA HIS A 66 2.91 10.63 5.09
C HIS A 66 1.77 10.99 6.05
N GLY A 67 0.73 11.63 5.51
CA GLY A 67 -0.46 12.03 6.24
C GLY A 67 -1.53 10.94 6.30
N LEU A 68 -2.80 11.33 6.44
CA LEU A 68 -3.90 10.39 6.64
C LEU A 68 -4.30 9.62 5.37
N SER A 69 -4.59 10.33 4.28
CA SER A 69 -5.31 9.76 3.14
C SER A 69 -4.39 9.14 2.08
N ILE A 70 -3.16 9.61 2.03
CA ILE A 70 -2.20 9.29 0.98
C ILE A 70 -1.05 8.51 1.62
N PRO A 71 -0.81 7.24 1.24
CA PRO A 71 0.28 6.43 1.76
C PRO A 71 1.64 6.84 1.15
N SER A 72 2.71 6.23 1.65
CA SER A 72 4.11 6.59 1.37
C SER A 72 4.50 6.61 -0.11
N PHE A 73 3.91 5.75 -0.96
CA PHE A 73 4.33 5.61 -2.36
C PHE A 73 4.24 6.90 -3.17
N TYR A 74 3.38 7.85 -2.78
CA TYR A 74 3.28 9.17 -3.42
C TYR A 74 4.55 10.01 -3.24
N TYR A 75 5.38 9.70 -2.25
CA TYR A 75 6.65 10.36 -2.02
C TYR A 75 7.79 9.77 -2.83
N LYS A 76 7.58 8.76 -3.68
CA LYS A 76 8.65 8.14 -4.48
C LYS A 76 9.48 9.18 -5.23
N GLU A 77 8.86 10.04 -6.04
CA GLU A 77 9.59 11.05 -6.83
C GLU A 77 10.31 12.06 -5.92
N THR A 78 9.71 12.39 -4.78
CA THR A 78 10.33 13.29 -3.78
C THR A 78 11.54 12.62 -3.13
N ALA A 79 11.44 11.34 -2.79
CA ALA A 79 12.51 10.56 -2.20
C ALA A 79 13.67 10.36 -3.19
N GLU A 80 13.37 10.08 -4.46
CA GLU A 80 14.37 10.01 -5.53
C GLU A 80 15.10 11.35 -5.70
N ALA A 81 14.37 12.47 -5.75
CA ALA A 81 14.97 13.81 -5.85
C ALA A 81 15.86 14.14 -4.64
N LEU A 82 15.41 13.85 -3.42
CA LEU A 82 16.20 14.06 -2.20
C LEU A 82 17.42 13.12 -2.16
N SER A 83 17.28 11.88 -2.62
CA SER A 83 18.40 10.95 -2.70
C SER A 83 19.48 11.41 -3.70
N SER A 84 19.07 12.06 -4.79
CA SER A 84 19.99 12.59 -5.81
C SER A 84 20.91 13.70 -5.28
N ILE A 85 20.53 14.35 -4.19
CA ILE A 85 21.34 15.38 -3.51
C ILE A 85 22.07 14.85 -2.26
N GLY A 86 22.11 13.52 -2.06
CA GLY A 86 22.99 12.87 -1.07
C GLY A 86 22.32 12.35 0.20
N PHE A 87 20.98 12.33 0.27
CA PHE A 87 20.26 11.73 1.40
C PHE A 87 20.04 10.22 1.20
N LYS A 88 20.06 9.46 2.29
CA LYS A 88 19.47 8.12 2.37
C LYS A 88 18.02 8.29 2.82
N VAL A 89 17.09 8.21 1.89
CA VAL A 89 15.69 8.52 2.15
C VAL A 89 14.92 7.25 2.45
N TYR A 90 14.19 7.23 3.56
CA TYR A 90 13.26 6.19 3.94
C TYR A 90 11.84 6.74 3.79
N ILE A 91 10.97 6.00 3.13
CA ILE A 91 9.53 6.24 3.14
C ILE A 91 8.86 5.00 3.72
N TYR A 92 7.88 5.18 4.60
CA TYR A 92 7.21 4.06 5.24
C TYR A 92 5.72 4.32 5.39
N ASP A 93 4.94 3.25 5.45
CA ASP A 93 3.49 3.33 5.65
C ASP A 93 3.14 3.20 7.14
N HIS A 94 2.29 4.11 7.64
CA HIS A 94 1.66 3.93 8.96
C HIS A 94 0.82 2.66 8.99
N PHE A 95 0.59 2.09 10.18
CA PHE A 95 -0.40 1.02 10.33
C PHE A 95 -1.75 1.43 9.71
N GLY A 96 -2.42 0.47 9.10
CA GLY A 96 -3.70 0.66 8.42
C GLY A 96 -3.59 1.43 7.10
N ARG A 97 -2.38 1.74 6.61
CA ARG A 97 -2.15 2.47 5.37
C ARG A 97 -1.19 1.71 4.46
N GLY A 98 -1.36 1.98 3.15
CA GLY A 98 -0.58 1.36 2.08
C GLY A 98 -0.42 -0.14 2.27
N TYR A 99 0.82 -0.61 2.39
CA TYR A 99 1.15 -2.03 2.54
C TYR A 99 1.40 -2.47 3.99
N SER A 100 1.32 -1.56 4.96
CA SER A 100 1.48 -1.89 6.39
C SER A 100 0.28 -2.60 7.00
N ASP A 101 0.52 -3.28 8.12
CA ASP A 101 -0.49 -4.08 8.79
C ASP A 101 -1.66 -3.22 9.25
N ARG A 102 -2.86 -3.81 9.23
CA ARG A 102 -4.04 -3.24 9.87
C ARG A 102 -4.05 -3.68 11.33
N SER A 103 -3.22 -3.01 12.14
CA SER A 103 -3.18 -3.25 13.58
C SER A 103 -4.58 -3.09 14.17
N LYS A 104 -4.92 -3.93 15.17
CA LYS A 104 -6.21 -3.90 15.89
C LYS A 104 -6.27 -2.78 16.93
N SER A 105 -5.49 -1.71 16.75
CA SER A 105 -5.53 -0.54 17.61
C SER A 105 -6.68 0.38 17.21
N ASP A 106 -7.06 1.27 18.12
CA ASP A 106 -8.08 2.29 17.85
C ASP A 106 -7.56 3.47 17.01
N TYR A 107 -6.30 3.43 16.57
CA TYR A 107 -5.62 4.54 15.87
C TYR A 107 -5.71 5.88 16.61
N ASN A 108 -5.71 5.82 17.95
CA ASN A 108 -5.72 7.00 18.81
C ASN A 108 -4.33 7.65 18.88
N MET A 109 -4.30 8.96 19.09
CA MET A 109 -3.10 9.73 19.43
C MET A 109 -2.74 9.59 20.91
#